data_AF-A0A0E0HD74-F1
#
_entry.id   AF-A0A0E0HD74-F1
#
_cell.length_a   1.000
_cell.length_b   1.000
_cell.length_c   1.000
_cell.angle_alpha   90.00
_cell.angle_beta   90.00
_cell.angle_gamma   90.00
#
_symmetry.space_group_name_H-M   'P 1'
#
loop_
_entity.id
_entity.type
_entity.pdbx_description
1 polymer ?
#
loop_
_entity_poly.entity_id
_entity_poly.type
_entity_poly.pdbx_seq_one_letter_code
_entity_poly.pdbx_strand_id
1 'polypeptide(L)'
;MENVTGGGGGGSPRRVVVAVDESEESMHALSWCLSNVVSAAAKSPTAAPPPAVVLVHARPARPLYYPVIDGGGYVLTQEVMDSMDRYMATAADSVVAKARDICTAFPNVKVETRVEKGDPRDVICGAVEKAGADMVVMGSHGYGFLQRTLLGSVSNHCVQHCKCPVVVVKRPGTNAKAS
;
A
#
# COMPACT_ATOMS: atom_id res chain seq x y z
N MET A 1 8.29 30.48 -35.05
CA MET A 1 6.96 29.85 -34.97
C MET A 1 7.06 28.50 -35.66
N GLU A 2 7.35 27.45 -34.90
CA GLU A 2 7.28 26.07 -35.41
C GLU A 2 6.15 25.37 -34.68
N ASN A 3 5.11 25.03 -35.44
CA ASN A 3 4.01 24.20 -34.99
C ASN A 3 4.50 22.77 -34.88
N VAL A 4 4.51 22.23 -33.67
CA VAL A 4 4.58 20.78 -33.46
C VAL A 4 3.15 20.25 -33.32
N THR A 5 2.62 19.77 -34.43
CA THR A 5 1.45 18.89 -34.45
C THR A 5 1.86 17.45 -34.12
N GLY A 6 1.15 16.82 -33.19
CA GLY A 6 0.89 15.37 -33.22
C GLY A 6 1.80 14.47 -32.38
N GLY A 7 1.26 13.97 -31.27
CA GLY A 7 1.73 12.76 -30.58
C GLY A 7 0.51 11.96 -30.10
N GLY A 8 0.18 10.89 -30.83
CA GLY A 8 -1.00 10.06 -30.64
C GLY A 8 -1.03 9.32 -29.30
N GLY A 9 -2.23 9.24 -28.72
CA GLY A 9 -2.53 8.59 -27.45
C GLY A 9 -2.39 7.07 -27.49
N GLY A 10 -1.21 6.59 -27.11
CA GLY A 10 -0.99 5.26 -26.54
C GLY A 10 -0.39 5.41 -25.15
N GLY A 11 -1.11 6.04 -24.23
CA GLY A 11 -0.60 6.37 -22.89
C GLY A 11 -0.25 5.13 -22.08
N SER A 12 0.85 5.20 -21.32
CA SER A 12 1.18 4.19 -20.32
C SER A 12 -0.01 3.97 -19.37
N PRO A 13 -0.28 2.74 -18.91
CA PRO A 13 -1.37 2.49 -17.99
C PRO A 13 -1.20 3.33 -16.74
N ARG A 14 -2.32 3.92 -16.28
CA ARG A 14 -2.37 4.62 -15.00
C ARG A 14 -1.87 3.70 -13.89
N ARG A 15 -1.16 4.23 -12.91
CA ARG A 15 -0.54 3.46 -11.83
C ARG A 15 -1.21 3.82 -10.51
N VAL A 16 -1.84 2.83 -9.89
CA VAL A 16 -2.47 2.97 -8.57
C VAL A 16 -1.60 2.25 -7.55
N VAL A 17 -1.04 3.01 -6.62
CA VAL A 17 -0.34 2.43 -5.47
C VAL A 17 -1.37 2.01 -4.43
N VAL A 18 -1.23 0.82 -3.87
CA VAL A 18 -2.08 0.37 -2.77
C VAL A 18 -1.18 -0.03 -1.60
N ALA A 19 -1.32 0.69 -0.49
CA ALA A 19 -0.59 0.39 0.74
C ALA A 19 -1.28 -0.76 1.49
N VAL A 20 -0.53 -1.83 1.76
CA VAL A 20 -1.02 -3.03 2.44
C VAL A 20 -0.15 -3.37 3.65
N ASP A 21 -0.81 -3.85 4.69
CA ASP A 21 -0.22 -4.36 5.93
C ASP A 21 -1.00 -5.60 6.40
N GLU A 22 -0.76 -6.07 7.61
CA GLU A 22 -1.48 -7.23 8.17
C GLU A 22 -2.96 -6.96 8.45
N SER A 23 -3.39 -5.70 8.38
CA SER A 23 -4.74 -5.30 8.78
C SER A 23 -5.82 -5.70 7.78
N GLU A 24 -7.00 -5.92 8.33
CA GLU A 24 -8.22 -6.20 7.60
C GLU A 24 -8.73 -4.95 6.86
N GLU A 25 -8.39 -3.76 7.34
CA GLU A 25 -8.67 -2.46 6.74
C GLU A 25 -7.89 -2.25 5.45
N SER A 26 -6.59 -2.58 5.41
CA SER A 26 -5.78 -2.42 4.21
C SER A 26 -6.16 -3.42 3.12
N MET A 27 -6.47 -4.67 3.49
CA MET A 27 -6.98 -5.70 2.58
C MET A 27 -8.35 -5.32 2.01
N HIS A 28 -9.20 -4.69 2.82
CA HIS A 28 -10.46 -4.12 2.35
C HIS A 28 -10.24 -2.97 1.36
N ALA A 29 -9.29 -2.07 1.65
CA ALA A 29 -8.94 -0.97 0.74
C ALA A 29 -8.45 -1.49 -0.63
N LEU A 30 -7.68 -2.58 -0.66
CA LEU A 30 -7.27 -3.25 -1.90
C LEU A 30 -8.48 -3.79 -2.66
N SER A 31 -9.36 -4.54 -1.99
CA SER A 31 -10.59 -5.07 -2.59
C SER A 31 -11.45 -3.94 -3.18
N TRP A 32 -11.57 -2.84 -2.45
CA TRP A 32 -12.30 -1.64 -2.89
C TRP A 32 -11.64 -1.02 -4.14
N CYS A 33 -10.31 -0.87 -4.14
CA CYS A 33 -9.56 -0.34 -5.29
C CYS A 33 -9.83 -1.16 -6.56
N LEU A 34 -9.73 -2.49 -6.46
CA LEU A 34 -9.94 -3.38 -7.59
C LEU A 34 -11.39 -3.31 -8.11
N SER A 35 -12.36 -3.26 -7.20
CA SER A 35 -13.79 -3.25 -7.54
C SER A 35 -14.28 -1.91 -8.09
N ASN A 36 -13.69 -0.78 -7.66
CA ASN A 36 -14.20 0.56 -7.98
C ASN A 36 -13.29 1.33 -8.94
N VAL A 37 -11.97 1.21 -8.81
CA VAL A 37 -11.02 1.97 -9.66
C VAL A 37 -10.65 1.15 -10.88
N VAL A 38 -10.20 -0.08 -10.69
CA VAL A 38 -9.75 -0.95 -11.79
C VAL A 38 -10.94 -1.42 -12.62
N SER A 39 -11.99 -1.95 -11.98
CA SER A 39 -13.15 -2.47 -12.70
C SER A 39 -13.96 -1.39 -13.42
N ALA A 40 -14.03 -0.16 -12.89
CA ALA A 40 -14.68 0.94 -13.59
C ALA A 40 -13.89 1.35 -14.84
N ALA A 41 -12.55 1.41 -14.74
CA ALA A 41 -11.71 1.70 -15.90
C ALA A 41 -11.81 0.61 -16.98
N ALA A 42 -11.89 -0.66 -16.59
CA ALA A 42 -12.04 -1.79 -17.53
C ALA A 42 -13.38 -1.79 -18.28
N LYS A 43 -14.43 -1.20 -17.70
CA LYS A 43 -15.76 -1.04 -18.34
C LYS A 43 -15.87 0.22 -19.18
N SER A 44 -14.89 1.12 -19.10
CA SER A 44 -14.89 2.36 -19.87
C SER A 44 -14.77 2.04 -21.37
N PRO A 45 -15.63 2.61 -22.24
CA PRO A 45 -15.55 2.41 -23.70
C PRO A 45 -14.31 3.07 -24.34
N THR A 46 -13.47 3.75 -23.56
CA THR A 46 -12.20 4.33 -24.01
C THR A 46 -11.14 3.26 -24.22
N ALA A 47 -10.34 3.36 -25.30
CA ALA A 47 -9.21 2.46 -25.60
C ALA A 47 -8.02 2.51 -24.61
N ALA A 48 -8.19 3.12 -23.43
CA ALA A 48 -7.14 3.24 -22.44
C ALA A 48 -6.91 1.89 -21.74
N PRO A 49 -5.65 1.47 -21.54
CA PRO A 49 -5.36 0.23 -20.83
C PRO A 49 -5.83 0.30 -19.37
N PRO A 50 -6.19 -0.86 -18.76
CA PRO A 50 -6.57 -0.90 -17.35
C PRO A 50 -5.41 -0.40 -16.47
N PRO A 51 -5.71 0.24 -15.33
CA PRO A 51 -4.67 0.69 -14.42
C PRO A 51 -3.82 -0.48 -13.91
N ALA A 52 -2.51 -0.28 -13.83
CA ALA A 52 -1.61 -1.18 -13.11
C ALA A 52 -1.69 -0.90 -11.60
N VAL A 53 -1.70 -1.96 -10.80
CA VAL A 53 -1.71 -1.91 -9.33
C VAL A 53 -0.30 -2.17 -8.81
N VAL A 54 0.20 -1.28 -7.96
CA VAL A 54 1.49 -1.43 -7.26
C VAL A 54 1.21 -1.64 -5.77
N LEU A 55 1.31 -2.88 -5.32
CA LEU A 55 1.19 -3.24 -3.91
C LEU A 55 2.45 -2.79 -3.17
N VAL A 56 2.30 -2.01 -2.11
CA VAL A 56 3.41 -1.51 -1.29
C VAL A 56 3.22 -1.96 0.15
N HIS A 57 4.20 -2.65 0.69
CA HIS A 57 4.27 -3.01 2.10
C HIS A 57 5.57 -2.48 2.71
N ALA A 58 5.44 -1.78 3.83
CA ALA A 58 6.57 -1.30 4.60
C ALA A 58 6.84 -2.25 5.77
N ARG A 59 8.06 -2.78 5.84
CA ARG A 59 8.52 -3.52 7.01
C ARG A 59 9.45 -2.65 7.86
N PRO A 60 9.45 -2.82 9.19
CA PRO A 60 10.30 -2.03 10.07
C PRO A 60 11.78 -2.08 9.65
N ALA A 61 12.44 -0.92 9.61
CA ALA A 61 13.89 -0.86 9.51
C ALA A 61 14.54 -1.18 10.85
N ARG A 62 15.70 -1.84 10.83
CA ARG A 62 16.52 -2.01 12.05
C ARG A 62 16.91 -0.62 12.56
N PRO A 63 16.70 -0.29 13.86
CA PRO A 63 17.31 0.89 14.45
C PRO A 63 18.84 0.72 14.36
N LEU A 64 19.53 1.62 13.63
CA LEU A 64 20.97 1.54 13.40
C LEU A 64 21.83 2.05 14.58
N TYR A 65 21.22 2.35 15.72
CA TYR A 65 21.90 2.95 16.86
C TYR A 65 21.99 1.95 18.02
N TYR A 66 23.24 1.63 18.41
CA TYR A 66 23.64 0.84 19.59
C TYR A 66 23.33 -0.67 19.55
N PRO A 67 24.05 -1.50 20.35
CA PRO A 67 23.54 -2.83 20.68
C PRO A 67 22.08 -2.68 21.11
N VAL A 68 21.18 -3.38 20.42
CA VAL A 68 19.77 -3.38 20.82
C VAL A 68 19.71 -4.08 22.15
N ILE A 69 19.59 -3.27 23.20
CA ILE A 69 19.35 -3.76 24.55
C ILE A 69 17.86 -4.09 24.61
N ASP A 70 17.52 -5.36 24.85
CA ASP A 70 16.12 -5.75 25.01
C ASP A 70 15.51 -5.10 26.26
N GLY A 71 14.19 -5.25 26.45
CA GLY A 71 13.50 -4.68 27.62
C GLY A 71 14.00 -5.20 28.98
N GLY A 72 14.89 -6.22 28.99
CA GLY A 72 15.52 -6.81 30.16
C GLY A 72 16.99 -6.41 30.36
N GLY A 73 17.57 -5.56 29.52
CA GLY A 73 18.97 -5.13 29.67
C GLY A 73 19.99 -5.97 28.92
N TYR A 74 19.58 -6.92 28.07
CA TYR A 74 20.50 -7.80 27.33
C TYR A 74 20.83 -7.27 25.95
N VAL A 75 22.12 -7.32 25.58
CA VAL A 75 22.56 -7.06 24.22
C VAL A 75 22.07 -8.19 23.30
N LEU A 76 21.22 -7.86 22.33
CA LEU A 76 20.84 -8.81 21.29
C LEU A 76 22.07 -9.16 20.43
N THR A 77 22.30 -10.46 20.22
CA THR A 77 23.38 -10.93 19.36
C THR A 77 23.01 -10.76 17.88
N GLN A 78 24.01 -10.73 16.99
CA GLN A 78 23.78 -10.66 15.54
C GLN A 78 22.90 -11.81 15.03
N GLU A 79 23.08 -13.01 15.58
CA GLU A 79 22.28 -14.19 15.21
C GLU A 79 20.80 -14.01 15.57
N VAL A 80 20.50 -13.47 16.76
CA VAL A 80 19.13 -13.15 17.17
C VAL A 80 18.54 -12.08 16.25
N MET A 81 19.30 -11.02 15.96
CA MET A 81 18.86 -9.95 15.05
C MET A 81 18.56 -10.48 13.64
N ASP A 82 19.42 -11.33 13.09
CA ASP A 82 19.22 -11.93 11.77
C ASP A 82 18.05 -12.91 11.74
N SER A 83 17.81 -13.62 12.85
CA SER A 83 16.60 -14.42 13.02
C SER A 83 15.34 -13.55 12.98
N MET A 84 15.32 -12.44 13.74
CA MET A 84 14.21 -11.50 13.73
C MET A 84 13.99 -10.88 12.35
N ASP A 85 15.06 -10.51 11.65
CA ASP A 85 14.99 -9.93 10.31
C ASP A 85 14.42 -10.92 9.28
N ARG A 86 14.81 -12.20 9.38
CA ARG A 86 14.25 -13.29 8.57
C ARG A 86 12.77 -13.49 8.88
N TYR A 87 12.40 -13.51 10.16
CA TYR A 87 11.01 -13.61 10.57
C TYR A 87 10.17 -12.46 10.00
N MET A 88 10.64 -11.21 10.11
CA MET A 88 9.96 -10.04 9.55
C MET A 88 9.88 -10.08 8.02
N ALA A 89 10.88 -10.64 7.33
CA ALA A 89 10.81 -10.87 5.89
C ALA A 89 9.72 -11.88 5.53
N THR A 90 9.66 -13.02 6.23
CA THR A 90 8.62 -14.04 6.03
C THR A 90 7.21 -13.50 6.33
N ALA A 91 7.07 -12.66 7.36
CA ALA A 91 5.81 -11.99 7.67
C ALA A 91 5.38 -11.03 6.54
N ALA A 92 6.32 -10.24 6.02
CA ALA A 92 6.08 -9.37 4.87
C ALA A 92 5.66 -10.15 3.62
N ASP A 93 6.30 -11.29 3.34
CA ASP A 93 5.94 -12.18 2.24
C ASP A 93 4.50 -12.70 2.39
N SER A 94 4.08 -13.01 3.62
CA SER A 94 2.72 -13.47 3.91
C SER A 94 1.67 -12.37 3.67
N VAL A 95 1.96 -11.12 4.06
CA VAL A 95 1.10 -9.96 3.77
C VAL A 95 0.93 -9.77 2.27
N VAL A 96 2.05 -9.78 1.54
CA VAL A 96 2.06 -9.62 0.09
C VAL A 96 1.32 -10.77 -0.59
N ALA A 97 1.52 -12.02 -0.16
CA ALA A 97 0.84 -13.18 -0.70
C ALA A 97 -0.67 -13.03 -0.57
N LYS A 98 -1.17 -12.70 0.64
CA LYS A 98 -2.59 -12.43 0.90
C LYS A 98 -3.14 -11.32 -0.01
N ALA A 99 -2.39 -10.23 -0.17
CA ALA A 99 -2.80 -9.14 -1.05
C ALA A 99 -2.85 -9.57 -2.53
N ARG A 100 -1.87 -10.34 -3.00
CA ARG A 100 -1.86 -10.88 -4.37
C ARG A 100 -2.99 -11.86 -4.62
N ASP A 101 -3.36 -12.67 -3.63
CA ASP A 101 -4.48 -13.60 -3.73
C ASP A 101 -5.79 -12.86 -3.99
N ILE A 102 -6.02 -11.72 -3.33
CA ILE A 102 -7.18 -10.85 -3.60
C ILE A 102 -7.19 -10.36 -5.06
N CYS A 103 -6.02 -10.04 -5.62
CA CYS A 103 -5.91 -9.59 -7.01
C CYS A 103 -6.24 -10.68 -8.05
N THR A 104 -6.17 -11.98 -7.69
CA THR A 104 -6.43 -13.08 -8.64
C THR A 104 -7.86 -13.07 -9.20
N ALA A 105 -8.81 -12.48 -8.47
CA ALA A 105 -10.18 -12.27 -8.93
C ALA A 105 -10.30 -11.25 -10.09
N PHE A 106 -9.20 -10.57 -10.46
CA PHE A 106 -9.15 -9.52 -11.48
C PHE A 106 -8.07 -9.84 -12.53
N PRO A 107 -8.26 -10.85 -13.41
CA PRO A 107 -7.19 -11.44 -14.23
C PRO A 107 -6.53 -10.48 -15.25
N ASN A 108 -7.19 -9.36 -15.57
CA ASN A 108 -6.68 -8.38 -16.54
C ASN A 108 -5.90 -7.22 -15.88
N VAL A 109 -5.69 -7.26 -14.55
CA VAL A 109 -4.93 -6.23 -13.84
C VAL A 109 -3.45 -6.61 -13.78
N LYS A 110 -2.58 -5.71 -14.21
CA LYS A 110 -1.14 -5.86 -13.98
C LYS A 110 -0.84 -5.54 -12.51
N VAL A 111 -0.30 -6.49 -11.77
CA VAL A 111 0.09 -6.32 -10.37
C VAL A 111 1.60 -6.33 -10.24
N GLU A 112 2.15 -5.29 -9.63
CA GLU A 112 3.53 -5.20 -9.18
C GLU A 112 3.56 -5.18 -7.64
N THR A 113 4.63 -5.67 -7.03
CA THR A 113 4.78 -5.68 -5.57
C THR A 113 6.10 -5.04 -5.18
N ARG A 114 6.07 -4.22 -4.13
CA ARG A 114 7.23 -3.59 -3.51
C ARG A 114 7.18 -3.79 -1.99
N VAL A 115 8.20 -4.45 -1.45
CA VAL A 115 8.43 -4.56 0.00
C VAL A 115 9.68 -3.74 0.31
N GLU A 116 9.52 -2.66 1.07
CA GLU A 116 10.65 -1.78 1.45
C GLU A 116 10.82 -1.76 2.98
N LYS A 117 12.07 -1.60 3.44
CA LYS A 117 12.38 -1.39 4.86
C LYS A 117 12.30 0.11 5.18
N GLY A 118 11.60 0.49 6.25
CA GLY A 118 11.54 1.89 6.67
C GLY A 118 10.32 2.24 7.49
N ASP A 119 10.16 3.53 7.78
CA ASP A 119 8.89 4.06 8.28
C ASP A 119 7.83 3.94 7.17
N PRO A 120 6.64 3.39 7.45
CA PRO A 120 5.58 3.26 6.45
C PRO A 120 5.20 4.56 5.74
N ARG A 121 5.29 5.70 6.42
CA ARG A 121 5.00 7.03 5.87
C ARG A 121 5.92 7.36 4.71
N ASP A 122 7.22 7.22 4.95
CA ASP A 122 8.26 7.53 3.97
C ASP A 122 8.28 6.50 2.85
N VAL A 123 8.12 5.22 3.19
CA VAL A 123 8.05 4.14 2.20
C VAL A 123 6.91 4.34 1.21
N ILE A 124 5.71 4.69 1.69
CA ILE A 124 4.54 4.89 0.82
C ILE A 124 4.72 6.14 -0.05
N CYS A 125 5.14 7.27 0.53
CA CYS A 125 5.39 8.49 -0.25
C CYS A 125 6.48 8.27 -1.31
N GLY A 126 7.58 7.62 -0.93
CA GLY A 126 8.66 7.26 -1.85
C GLY A 126 8.20 6.30 -2.93
N ALA A 127 7.35 5.31 -2.61
CA ALA A 127 6.83 4.38 -3.59
C ALA A 127 5.89 5.07 -4.60
N VAL A 128 5.07 6.03 -4.15
CA VAL A 128 4.24 6.89 -5.00
C VAL A 128 5.10 7.65 -6.02
N GLU A 129 6.17 8.30 -5.57
CA GLU A 129 7.08 9.04 -6.44
C GLU A 129 7.81 8.11 -7.41
N LYS A 130 8.45 7.04 -6.91
CA LYS A 130 9.18 6.06 -7.73
C LYS A 130 8.29 5.36 -8.76
N ALA A 131 7.00 5.19 -8.46
CA ALA A 131 6.05 4.57 -9.38
C ALA A 131 5.44 5.56 -10.38
N GLY A 132 5.61 6.87 -10.20
CA GLY A 132 4.84 7.87 -10.94
C GLY A 132 3.34 7.65 -10.77
N ALA A 133 2.89 7.41 -9.52
CA ALA A 133 1.53 6.99 -9.26
C ALA A 133 0.51 8.11 -9.50
N ASP A 134 -0.59 7.78 -10.19
CA ASP A 134 -1.73 8.69 -10.40
C ASP A 134 -2.63 8.77 -9.17
N MET A 135 -2.54 7.79 -8.27
CA MET A 135 -3.32 7.71 -7.05
C MET A 135 -2.66 6.74 -6.07
N VAL A 136 -2.85 6.98 -4.78
CA VAL A 136 -2.61 6.00 -3.73
C VAL A 136 -3.91 5.66 -3.00
N VAL A 137 -4.13 4.37 -2.76
CA VAL A 137 -5.27 3.84 -2.00
C VAL A 137 -4.74 3.18 -0.73
N MET A 138 -5.39 3.46 0.40
CA MET A 138 -5.00 2.90 1.68
C MET A 138 -6.20 2.77 2.64
N GLY A 139 -6.07 1.90 3.64
CA GLY A 139 -7.04 1.82 4.73
C GLY A 139 -7.05 3.08 5.58
N SER A 140 -8.18 3.35 6.25
CA SER A 140 -8.28 4.48 7.18
C SER A 140 -7.38 4.32 8.39
N HIS A 141 -7.16 3.09 8.85
CA HIS A 141 -6.29 2.71 9.97
C HIS A 141 -5.59 1.38 9.64
N GLY A 142 -4.62 1.00 10.47
CA GLY A 142 -3.94 -0.30 10.38
C GLY A 142 -4.19 -1.15 11.63
N TYR A 143 -3.22 -1.98 11.99
CA TYR A 143 -3.26 -2.87 13.16
C TYR A 143 -3.50 -2.10 14.48
N GLY A 144 -4.75 -2.04 14.98
CA GLY A 144 -5.04 -1.48 16.32
C GLY A 144 -6.46 -0.93 16.57
N PHE A 145 -6.86 -1.00 17.84
CA PHE A 145 -8.18 -0.67 18.42
C PHE A 145 -8.58 0.83 18.40
N LEU A 146 -8.04 1.66 17.52
CA LEU A 146 -8.35 3.09 17.47
C LEU A 146 -9.67 3.39 16.73
N GLN A 147 -10.77 2.76 17.18
CA GLN A 147 -12.11 3.00 16.64
C GLN A 147 -12.57 4.48 16.78
N ARG A 148 -11.88 5.27 17.60
CA ARG A 148 -12.21 6.67 17.89
C ARG A 148 -11.51 7.70 17.00
N THR A 149 -10.48 7.32 16.23
CA THR A 149 -9.85 8.23 15.27
C THR A 149 -10.49 8.08 13.89
N LEU A 150 -10.58 9.17 13.13
CA LEU A 150 -11.10 9.14 11.76
C LEU A 150 -10.05 8.67 10.74
N LEU A 151 -8.76 8.98 11.01
CA LEU A 151 -7.60 8.58 10.23
C LEU A 151 -6.45 8.11 11.14
N GLY A 152 -5.77 7.05 10.73
CA GLY A 152 -4.54 6.55 11.34
C GLY A 152 -3.34 7.42 10.98
N SER A 153 -2.23 7.23 11.70
CA SER A 153 -1.07 8.12 11.55
C SER A 153 -0.41 8.06 10.17
N VAL A 154 -0.37 6.88 9.54
CA VAL A 154 0.20 6.68 8.20
C VAL A 154 -0.71 7.27 7.12
N SER A 155 -2.02 7.04 7.20
CA SER A 155 -2.98 7.59 6.23
C SER A 155 -3.07 9.10 6.31
N ASN A 156 -3.12 9.66 7.53
CA ASN A 156 -3.07 11.10 7.71
C ASN A 156 -1.77 11.72 7.15
N HIS A 157 -0.63 11.07 7.36
CA HIS A 157 0.63 11.55 6.79
C HIS A 157 0.62 11.52 5.26
N CYS A 158 0.18 10.42 4.64
CA CYS A 158 0.12 10.31 3.18
C CYS A 158 -0.82 11.36 2.56
N VAL A 159 -1.99 11.60 3.16
CA VAL A 159 -2.92 12.66 2.72
C VAL A 159 -2.25 14.03 2.67
N GLN A 160 -1.33 14.31 3.60
CA GLN A 160 -0.64 15.60 3.68
C GLN A 160 0.59 15.71 2.76
N HIS A 161 1.23 14.59 2.38
CA HIS A 161 2.56 14.62 1.76
C HIS A 161 2.67 13.93 0.40
N CYS A 162 1.75 13.04 0.04
CA CYS A 162 1.77 12.37 -1.27
C CYS A 162 1.52 13.39 -2.39
N LYS A 163 2.33 13.31 -3.47
CA LYS A 163 2.20 14.16 -4.66
C LYS A 163 1.09 13.73 -5.64
N CYS A 164 0.22 12.82 -5.21
CA CYS A 164 -0.92 12.34 -5.99
C CYS A 164 -2.18 12.25 -5.12
N PRO A 165 -3.38 12.19 -5.72
CA PRO A 165 -4.62 11.93 -4.99
C PRO A 165 -4.52 10.74 -4.04
N VAL A 166 -4.94 10.95 -2.79
CA VAL A 166 -4.97 9.92 -1.75
C VAL A 166 -6.41 9.51 -1.50
N VAL A 167 -6.72 8.24 -1.67
CA VAL A 167 -8.01 7.65 -1.35
C VAL A 167 -7.89 6.82 -0.09
N VAL A 168 -8.56 7.30 0.96
CA VAL A 168 -8.63 6.57 2.23
C VAL A 168 -9.95 5.81 2.30
N VAL A 169 -9.85 4.49 2.32
CA VAL A 169 -11.01 3.59 2.36
C VAL A 169 -11.28 3.18 3.81
N LYS A 170 -12.46 3.51 4.30
CA LYS A 170 -12.95 3.06 5.60
C LYS A 170 -13.63 1.70 5.44
N ARG A 171 -13.15 0.69 6.15
CA ARG A 171 -13.87 -0.58 6.30
C ARG A 171 -15.17 -0.32 7.09
N PRO A 172 -16.35 -0.77 6.63
CA PRO A 172 -17.57 -0.70 7.41
C PRO A 172 -17.36 -1.40 8.75
N GLY A 173 -17.65 -0.72 9.86
CA GLY A 173 -17.51 -1.32 11.18
C GLY A 173 -18.51 -2.47 11.35
N THR A 174 -18.10 -3.54 12.02
CA THR A 174 -19.04 -4.54 12.54
C THR A 174 -19.75 -3.96 13.76
N ASN A 175 -20.79 -3.15 13.55
CA ASN A 175 -21.71 -2.80 14.63
C ASN A 175 -23.07 -3.41 14.40
N ALA A 176 -23.56 -3.99 15.50
CA ALA A 176 -24.71 -4.86 15.64
C ALA A 176 -26.05 -4.17 15.29
N LYS A 177 -26.97 -5.00 14.77
CA LYS A 177 -28.40 -4.76 14.57
C LYS A 177 -28.77 -3.49 13.80
N ALA A 178 -29.11 -3.68 12.53
CA ALA A 178 -30.20 -2.93 11.93
C ALA A 178 -31.49 -3.23 12.73
N SER A 179 -32.18 -2.13 13.07
CA SER A 179 -33.57 -2.00 13.57
C SER A 179 -34.39 -3.26 13.74
#